data_AF-A0AAU0MMG2-F1
#
_entry.id   AF-A0AAU0MMG2-F1
#
_cell.length_a   1.000
_cell.length_b   1.000
_cell.length_c   1.000
_cell.angle_alpha   90.00
_cell.angle_beta   90.00
_cell.angle_gamma   90.00
#
_symmetry.space_group_name_H-M   'P 1'
#
loop_
_entity.id
_entity.type
_entity.pdbx_description
1 polymer ?
#
loop_
_entity_poly.entity_id
_entity_poly.type
_entity_poly.pdbx_seq_one_letter_code
_entity_poly.pdbx_strand_id
1 'polypeptide(L)'
;MRREILIILSFLIGLPSFAEPQYPQVKSNAFIEAIAQRGAECRLLTRWQALSLRAMALEDRKRFTPQQRSGIDAAIRNQLASMTCKSDSLTVWVDAAREGFETEMLAPYLIVYQSLAKMPDPPQTFSAVSLRTDYAPVLEMIDTKLKEFETSGRVAEGGKPWPNYIERTKDAALGFVSSLENDGGDQAAAWIAQSALIVESWYEEETSE
;
A
#
# COMPACT_ATOMS: atom_id res chain seq x y z
N MET A 1 3.51 -11.68 -73.43
CA MET A 1 4.20 -11.74 -72.11
C MET A 1 3.13 -11.87 -71.04
N ARG A 2 3.01 -13.06 -70.44
CA ARG A 2 2.09 -13.34 -69.32
C ARG A 2 2.76 -12.90 -68.02
N ARG A 3 2.07 -12.10 -67.20
CA ARG A 3 2.46 -11.81 -65.82
C ARG A 3 1.60 -12.68 -64.91
N GLU A 4 2.23 -13.63 -64.24
CA GLU A 4 1.62 -14.40 -63.16
C GLU A 4 1.62 -13.55 -61.88
N ILE A 5 0.45 -13.38 -61.26
CA ILE A 5 0.29 -12.76 -59.95
C ILE A 5 0.23 -13.89 -58.94
N LEU A 6 1.31 -14.05 -58.18
CA LEU A 6 1.41 -14.98 -57.06
C LEU A 6 0.68 -14.35 -55.85
N ILE A 7 -0.48 -14.89 -55.47
CA ILE A 7 -1.17 -14.53 -54.23
C ILE A 7 -0.59 -15.41 -53.12
N ILE A 8 0.22 -14.82 -52.24
CA ILE A 8 0.65 -15.45 -50.98
C ILE A 8 -0.51 -15.29 -49.99
N LEU A 9 -1.29 -16.35 -49.80
CA LEU A 9 -2.21 -16.49 -48.67
C LEU A 9 -1.38 -16.67 -47.38
N SER A 10 -1.19 -15.59 -46.63
CA SER A 10 -0.76 -15.68 -45.24
C SER A 10 -1.94 -16.17 -44.39
N PHE A 11 -1.95 -17.47 -44.09
CA PHE A 11 -2.76 -18.04 -43.02
C PHE A 11 -2.31 -17.43 -41.68
N LEU A 12 -3.03 -16.39 -41.23
CA LEU A 12 -3.07 -15.97 -39.83
C LEU A 12 -3.78 -17.08 -39.05
N ILE A 13 -3.04 -18.13 -38.68
CA ILE A 13 -3.47 -19.08 -37.66
C ILE A 13 -3.48 -18.30 -36.35
N GLY A 14 -4.64 -17.77 -35.98
CA GLY A 14 -4.92 -17.32 -34.63
C GLY A 14 -4.78 -18.51 -33.71
N LEU A 15 -3.60 -18.68 -33.12
CA LEU A 15 -3.43 -19.60 -32.02
C LEU A 15 -4.46 -19.21 -30.95
N PRO A 16 -5.21 -20.17 -30.38
CA PRO A 16 -6.07 -19.86 -29.25
C PRO A 16 -5.20 -19.20 -28.19
N SER A 17 -5.59 -18.00 -27.73
CA SER A 17 -5.01 -17.45 -26.51
C SER A 17 -5.16 -18.52 -25.44
N PHE A 18 -4.07 -19.18 -25.09
CA PHE A 18 -4.04 -20.03 -23.91
C PHE A 18 -4.44 -19.10 -22.76
N ALA A 19 -5.61 -19.33 -22.18
CA ALA A 19 -6.07 -18.58 -21.03
C ALA A 19 -4.99 -18.71 -19.95
N GLU A 20 -4.33 -17.60 -19.63
CA GLU A 20 -3.27 -17.59 -18.62
C GLU A 20 -3.83 -18.15 -17.31
N PRO A 21 -3.07 -18.99 -16.58
CA PRO A 21 -3.47 -19.48 -15.28
C PRO A 21 -3.86 -18.31 -14.37
N GLN A 22 -5.12 -18.23 -13.96
CA GLN A 22 -5.59 -17.16 -13.09
C GLN A 22 -5.28 -17.49 -11.63
N TYR A 23 -4.13 -17.05 -11.14
CA TYR A 23 -3.73 -17.23 -9.75
C TYR A 23 -4.64 -16.41 -8.81
N PRO A 24 -5.28 -17.03 -7.80
CA PRO A 24 -6.15 -16.31 -6.86
C PRO A 24 -5.45 -15.13 -6.16
N GLN A 25 -4.17 -15.28 -5.81
CA GLN A 25 -3.39 -14.23 -5.15
C GLN A 25 -3.21 -12.99 -6.05
N VAL A 26 -3.01 -13.20 -7.36
CA VAL A 26 -2.89 -12.12 -8.34
C VAL A 26 -4.21 -11.36 -8.47
N LYS A 27 -5.35 -12.08 -8.47
CA LYS A 27 -6.68 -11.46 -8.50
C LYS A 27 -6.96 -10.61 -7.26
N SER A 28 -6.67 -11.13 -6.07
CA SER A 28 -6.88 -10.40 -4.81
C SER A 28 -6.02 -9.15 -4.75
N ASN A 29 -4.72 -9.26 -5.09
CA ASN A 29 -3.82 -8.11 -5.11
C ASN A 29 -4.26 -7.05 -6.13
N ALA A 30 -4.64 -7.47 -7.33
CA ALA A 30 -5.16 -6.58 -8.36
C ALA A 30 -6.47 -5.89 -7.94
N PHE A 31 -7.32 -6.59 -7.18
CA PHE A 31 -8.54 -6.01 -6.64
C PHE A 31 -8.22 -4.92 -5.60
N ILE A 32 -7.33 -5.18 -4.63
CA ILE A 32 -6.92 -4.17 -3.63
C ILE A 32 -6.33 -2.92 -4.30
N GLU A 33 -5.53 -3.09 -5.36
CA GLU A 33 -4.94 -1.99 -6.12
C GLU A 33 -5.99 -1.19 -6.90
N ALA A 34 -6.95 -1.88 -7.52
CA ALA A 34 -8.07 -1.25 -8.18
C ALA A 34 -8.93 -0.46 -7.20
N ILE A 35 -9.18 -0.99 -5.99
CA ILE A 35 -9.86 -0.27 -4.91
C ILE A 35 -9.05 0.96 -4.49
N ALA A 36 -7.75 0.82 -4.27
CA ALA A 36 -6.90 1.94 -3.86
C ALA A 36 -6.91 3.07 -4.89
N GLN A 37 -6.78 2.73 -6.18
CA GLN A 37 -6.82 3.71 -7.26
C GLN A 37 -8.21 4.31 -7.46
N ARG A 38 -9.23 3.48 -7.67
CA ARG A 38 -10.58 3.97 -7.97
C ARG A 38 -11.22 4.63 -6.75
N GLY A 39 -10.97 4.12 -5.55
CA GLY A 39 -11.45 4.71 -4.30
C GLY A 39 -10.93 6.14 -4.11
N ALA A 40 -9.65 6.40 -4.40
CA ALA A 40 -9.09 7.75 -4.39
C ALA A 40 -9.72 8.64 -5.48
N GLU A 41 -9.77 8.16 -6.74
CA GLU A 41 -10.38 8.90 -7.86
C GLU A 41 -11.84 9.31 -7.58
N CYS A 42 -12.58 8.43 -6.92
CA CYS A 42 -13.98 8.62 -6.57
C CYS A 42 -14.20 9.31 -5.21
N ARG A 43 -13.12 9.70 -4.51
CA ARG A 43 -13.16 10.32 -3.18
C ARG A 43 -13.87 9.47 -2.11
N LEU A 44 -13.79 8.15 -2.24
CA LEU A 44 -14.27 7.20 -1.23
C LEU A 44 -13.17 6.85 -0.22
N LEU A 45 -11.91 7.04 -0.63
CA LEU A 45 -10.75 6.90 0.23
C LEU A 45 -10.04 8.25 0.30
N THR A 46 -9.51 8.57 1.48
CA THR A 46 -8.53 9.63 1.61
C THR A 46 -7.21 9.23 0.94
N ARG A 47 -6.29 10.18 0.76
CA ARG A 47 -5.01 9.91 0.08
C ARG A 47 -4.17 8.93 0.88
N TRP A 48 -4.08 9.06 2.20
CA TRP A 48 -3.28 8.15 3.02
C TRP A 48 -3.86 6.72 3.02
N GLN A 49 -5.19 6.58 2.99
CA GLN A 49 -5.85 5.27 2.93
C GLN A 49 -5.52 4.56 1.61
N ALA A 50 -5.61 5.27 0.49
CA ALA A 50 -5.24 4.74 -0.81
C ALA A 50 -3.75 4.36 -0.88
N LEU A 51 -2.85 5.20 -0.35
CA LEU A 51 -1.43 4.89 -0.26
C LEU A 51 -1.17 3.64 0.57
N SER A 52 -1.88 3.47 1.68
CA SER A 52 -1.74 2.31 2.58
C SER A 52 -2.16 1.01 1.92
N LEU A 53 -3.25 1.02 1.13
CA LEU A 53 -3.67 -0.16 0.35
C LEU A 53 -2.67 -0.53 -0.74
N ARG A 54 -2.09 0.47 -1.42
CA ARG A 54 -1.01 0.24 -2.40
C ARG A 54 0.23 -0.35 -1.75
N ALA A 55 0.63 0.17 -0.59
CA ALA A 55 1.75 -0.36 0.18
C ALA A 55 1.52 -1.84 0.57
N MET A 56 0.31 -2.17 1.06
CA MET A 56 -0.09 -3.55 1.36
C MET A 56 -0.01 -4.45 0.12
N ALA A 57 -0.55 -4.00 -1.01
CA ALA A 57 -0.48 -4.75 -2.26
C ALA A 57 0.97 -4.94 -2.75
N LEU A 58 1.84 -3.94 -2.58
CA LEU A 58 3.26 -4.07 -2.91
C LEU A 58 3.99 -5.08 -2.00
N GLU A 59 3.66 -5.11 -0.71
CA GLU A 59 4.21 -6.08 0.23
C GLU A 59 3.84 -7.51 -0.14
N ASP A 60 2.56 -7.76 -0.45
CA ASP A 60 2.08 -9.07 -0.89
C ASP A 60 2.83 -9.59 -2.12
N ARG A 61 3.14 -8.70 -3.07
CA ARG A 61 3.88 -9.05 -4.31
C ARG A 61 5.30 -9.52 -4.04
N LYS A 62 5.92 -9.20 -2.91
CA LYS A 62 7.26 -9.69 -2.57
C LYS A 62 7.30 -11.22 -2.55
N ARG A 63 6.18 -11.86 -2.20
CA ARG A 63 6.03 -13.32 -2.14
C ARG A 63 5.68 -13.96 -3.48
N PHE A 64 5.42 -13.17 -4.52
CA PHE A 64 4.95 -13.68 -5.80
C PHE A 64 6.10 -14.23 -6.64
N THR A 65 5.82 -15.33 -7.35
CA THR A 65 6.71 -15.87 -8.38
C THR A 65 6.83 -14.92 -9.57
N PRO A 66 7.89 -15.03 -10.40
CA PRO A 66 8.01 -14.21 -11.61
C PRO A 66 6.78 -14.28 -12.53
N GLN A 67 6.17 -15.46 -12.68
CA GLN A 67 4.97 -15.67 -13.49
C GLN A 67 3.74 -14.97 -12.91
N GLN A 68 3.60 -14.93 -11.58
CA GLN A 68 2.53 -14.18 -10.92
C GLN A 68 2.73 -12.67 -11.09
N ARG A 69 3.96 -12.19 -10.98
CA ARG A 69 4.30 -10.76 -11.16
C ARG A 69 4.02 -10.28 -12.58
N SER A 70 4.30 -11.07 -13.62
CA SER A 70 4.04 -10.68 -15.00
C SER A 70 2.55 -10.48 -15.32
N GLY A 71 1.65 -11.15 -14.59
CA GLY A 71 0.20 -11.04 -14.78
C GLY A 71 -0.47 -9.89 -14.02
N ILE A 72 0.25 -9.19 -13.12
CA ILE A 72 -0.37 -8.25 -12.17
C ILE A 72 -0.99 -7.04 -12.88
N ASP A 73 -0.26 -6.41 -13.80
CA ASP A 73 -0.72 -5.19 -14.45
C ASP A 73 -1.94 -5.45 -15.34
N ALA A 74 -1.96 -6.60 -16.02
CA ALA A 74 -3.12 -7.03 -16.80
C ALA A 74 -4.33 -7.26 -15.89
N ALA A 75 -4.14 -7.93 -14.75
CA ALA A 75 -5.21 -8.14 -13.78
C ALA A 75 -5.74 -6.80 -13.20
N ILE A 76 -4.86 -5.85 -12.85
CA ILE A 76 -5.24 -4.52 -12.36
C ILE A 76 -6.06 -3.77 -13.42
N ARG A 77 -5.58 -3.73 -14.67
CA ARG A 77 -6.33 -3.09 -15.78
C ARG A 77 -7.70 -3.71 -15.97
N ASN A 78 -7.80 -5.04 -15.92
CA ASN A 78 -9.08 -5.74 -16.05
C ASN A 78 -10.06 -5.41 -14.91
N GLN A 79 -9.56 -5.28 -13.68
CA GLN A 79 -10.37 -4.85 -12.54
C GLN A 79 -10.83 -3.39 -12.72
N LEU A 80 -9.92 -2.48 -13.05
CA LEU A 80 -10.23 -1.06 -13.25
C LEU A 80 -11.21 -0.81 -14.39
N ALA A 81 -11.17 -1.63 -15.45
CA ALA A 81 -12.09 -1.53 -16.59
C ALA A 81 -13.53 -1.87 -16.22
N SER A 82 -13.74 -2.74 -15.22
CA SER A 82 -15.08 -3.12 -14.75
C SER A 82 -15.53 -2.35 -13.50
N MET A 83 -14.60 -1.66 -12.82
CA MET A 83 -14.85 -0.92 -11.58
C MET A 83 -15.07 0.58 -11.85
N THR A 84 -16.26 1.07 -11.52
CA THR A 84 -16.67 2.47 -11.57
C THR A 84 -16.86 3.03 -10.14
N CYS A 85 -17.05 4.34 -10.01
CA CYS A 85 -17.37 4.95 -8.71
C CYS A 85 -18.68 4.48 -8.06
N LYS A 86 -19.54 3.76 -8.82
CA LYS A 86 -20.81 3.22 -8.34
C LYS A 86 -20.81 1.70 -8.23
N SER A 87 -19.66 1.05 -8.46
CA SER A 87 -19.58 -0.40 -8.37
C SER A 87 -19.77 -0.85 -6.92
N ASP A 88 -20.72 -1.76 -6.68
CA ASP A 88 -20.99 -2.29 -5.34
C ASP A 88 -19.74 -2.92 -4.71
N SER A 89 -18.92 -3.60 -5.51
CA SER A 89 -17.66 -4.18 -5.05
C SER A 89 -16.67 -3.14 -4.51
N LEU A 90 -16.74 -1.89 -4.98
CA LEU A 90 -15.93 -0.79 -4.47
C LEU A 90 -16.54 -0.20 -3.21
N THR A 91 -17.81 0.22 -3.27
CA THR A 91 -18.46 0.94 -2.16
C THR A 91 -18.63 0.05 -0.94
N VAL A 92 -19.13 -1.18 -1.10
CA VAL A 92 -19.31 -2.13 0.00
C VAL A 92 -17.97 -2.50 0.63
N TRP A 93 -16.93 -2.70 -0.17
CA TRP A 93 -15.62 -3.03 0.36
C TRP A 93 -15.04 -1.88 1.18
N VAL A 94 -15.11 -0.64 0.66
CA VAL A 94 -14.60 0.55 1.36
C VAL A 94 -15.38 0.80 2.65
N ASP A 95 -16.70 0.66 2.62
CA ASP A 95 -17.54 0.82 3.81
C ASP A 95 -17.22 -0.25 4.87
N ALA A 96 -17.04 -1.51 4.45
CA ALA A 96 -16.67 -2.60 5.35
C ALA A 96 -15.26 -2.44 5.94
N ALA A 97 -14.31 -1.89 5.19
CA ALA A 97 -12.94 -1.66 5.66
C ALA A 97 -12.79 -0.40 6.52
N ARG A 98 -13.81 0.49 6.55
CA ARG A 98 -13.69 1.85 7.09
C ARG A 98 -13.17 1.88 8.53
N GLU A 99 -13.73 1.04 9.38
CA GLU A 99 -13.35 1.01 10.80
C GLU A 99 -11.90 0.53 11.01
N GLY A 100 -11.39 -0.34 10.12
CA GLY A 100 -10.06 -0.91 10.21
C GLY A 100 -8.94 0.01 9.71
N PHE A 101 -9.25 1.00 8.87
CA PHE A 101 -8.23 1.90 8.32
C PHE A 101 -7.40 2.58 9.40
N GLU A 102 -8.03 3.13 10.43
CA GLU A 102 -7.28 3.81 11.48
C GLU A 102 -6.55 2.83 12.41
N THR A 103 -7.27 1.87 12.98
CA THR A 103 -6.74 1.05 14.07
C THR A 103 -5.85 -0.09 13.61
N GLU A 104 -6.03 -0.58 12.38
CA GLU A 104 -5.27 -1.70 11.83
C GLU A 104 -4.23 -1.24 10.79
N MET A 105 -4.57 -0.25 9.95
CA MET A 105 -3.66 0.20 8.90
C MET A 105 -2.82 1.42 9.31
N LEU A 106 -3.41 2.48 9.86
CA LEU A 106 -2.70 3.73 10.16
C LEU A 106 -1.75 3.58 11.36
N ALA A 107 -2.22 2.97 12.45
CA ALA A 107 -1.48 2.83 13.69
C ALA A 107 -0.02 2.34 13.53
N PRO A 108 0.29 1.24 12.81
CA PRO A 108 1.68 0.82 12.64
C PRO A 108 2.54 1.86 11.92
N TYR A 109 2.01 2.59 10.92
CA TYR A 109 2.76 3.63 10.24
C TYR A 109 3.06 4.83 11.15
N LEU A 110 2.12 5.25 12.00
CA LEU A 110 2.34 6.33 12.97
C LEU A 110 3.47 5.97 13.95
N ILE A 111 3.44 4.75 14.49
CA ILE A 111 4.45 4.26 15.45
C ILE A 111 5.83 4.20 14.80
N VAL A 112 5.90 3.71 13.56
CA VAL A 112 7.16 3.63 12.79
C VAL A 112 7.70 5.02 12.50
N TYR A 113 6.87 5.92 11.97
CA TYR A 113 7.27 7.30 11.69
C TYR A 113 7.82 7.97 12.96
N GLN A 114 7.08 7.87 14.07
CA GLN A 114 7.50 8.42 15.35
C GLN A 114 8.85 7.84 15.81
N SER A 115 9.03 6.52 15.66
CA SER A 115 10.25 5.84 16.07
C SER A 115 11.46 6.33 15.28
N LEU A 116 11.30 6.47 13.95
CA LEU A 116 12.33 6.97 13.05
C LEU A 116 12.65 8.45 13.30
N ALA A 117 11.63 9.31 13.41
CA ALA A 117 11.80 10.75 13.64
C ALA A 117 12.47 11.08 14.97
N LYS A 118 12.34 10.21 15.98
CA LYS A 118 12.99 10.35 17.30
C LYS A 118 14.42 9.78 17.35
N MET A 119 14.93 9.18 16.26
CA MET A 119 16.32 8.70 16.21
C MET A 119 17.30 9.89 16.16
N PRO A 120 18.47 9.81 16.82
CA PRO A 120 19.51 10.83 16.68
C PRO A 120 20.03 10.98 15.24
N ASP A 121 20.08 9.87 14.50
CA ASP A 121 20.47 9.81 13.08
C ASP A 121 19.45 8.94 12.32
N PRO A 122 18.35 9.53 11.82
CA PRO A 122 17.32 8.78 11.10
C PRO A 122 17.83 8.29 9.74
N PRO A 123 17.34 7.14 9.22
CA PRO A 123 17.72 6.65 7.90
C PRO A 123 17.55 7.70 6.81
N GLN A 124 18.52 7.84 5.91
CA GLN A 124 18.48 8.87 4.85
C GLN A 124 17.21 8.80 4.00
N THR A 125 16.71 7.59 3.72
CA THR A 125 15.45 7.40 2.99
C THR A 125 14.24 7.97 3.72
N PHE A 126 14.21 7.91 5.05
CA PHE A 126 13.16 8.55 5.85
C PHE A 126 13.23 10.07 5.68
N SER A 127 14.41 10.65 5.93
CA SER A 127 14.64 12.10 5.83
C SER A 127 14.40 12.67 4.43
N ALA A 128 14.62 11.86 3.38
CA ALA A 128 14.36 12.26 2.00
C ALA A 128 12.86 12.32 1.67
N VAL A 129 12.01 11.59 2.40
CA VAL A 129 10.57 11.45 2.11
C VAL A 129 9.70 12.24 3.08
N SER A 130 10.10 12.42 4.33
CA SER A 130 9.31 13.16 5.32
C SER A 130 9.18 14.65 5.00
N LEU A 131 9.99 15.20 4.08
CA LEU A 131 9.96 16.59 3.61
C LEU A 131 10.05 17.68 4.71
N ARG A 132 10.20 17.29 5.99
CA ARG A 132 10.17 18.18 7.16
C ARG A 132 11.56 18.35 7.76
N THR A 133 11.85 19.58 8.16
CA THR A 133 13.04 19.92 8.97
C THR A 133 12.72 19.97 10.46
N ASP A 134 11.45 20.18 10.82
CA ASP A 134 10.95 20.11 12.19
C ASP A 134 9.83 19.07 12.28
N TYR A 135 10.07 18.04 13.09
CA TYR A 135 9.15 16.93 13.31
C TYR A 135 8.21 17.17 14.51
N ALA A 136 8.43 18.19 15.34
CA ALA A 136 7.66 18.38 16.57
C ALA A 136 6.13 18.42 16.33
N PRO A 137 5.60 19.15 15.32
CA PRO A 137 4.16 19.21 15.08
C PRO A 137 3.53 17.86 14.70
N VAL A 138 4.18 17.10 13.81
CA VAL A 138 3.68 15.78 13.41
C VAL A 138 3.79 14.77 14.54
N LEU A 139 4.85 14.85 15.37
CA LEU A 139 5.01 14.00 16.54
C LEU A 139 3.92 14.25 17.60
N GLU A 140 3.55 15.50 17.85
CA GLU A 140 2.45 15.86 18.76
C GLU A 140 1.10 15.32 18.27
N MET A 141 0.84 15.43 16.97
CA MET A 141 -0.38 14.89 16.37
C MET A 141 -0.41 13.35 16.45
N ILE A 142 0.72 12.68 16.19
CA ILE A 142 0.84 11.23 16.36
C ILE A 142 0.56 10.84 17.83
N ASP A 143 1.16 11.53 18.79
CA ASP A 143 0.95 11.24 20.21
C ASP A 143 -0.54 11.40 20.59
N THR A 144 -1.20 12.42 20.06
CA THR A 144 -2.64 12.64 20.25
C THR A 144 -3.46 11.48 19.68
N LYS A 145 -3.23 11.10 18.41
CA LYS A 145 -3.96 10.01 17.75
C LYS A 145 -3.75 8.65 18.41
N LEU A 146 -2.51 8.34 18.83
CA LEU A 146 -2.23 7.10 19.57
C LEU A 146 -2.93 7.10 20.94
N LYS A 147 -3.07 8.27 21.59
CA LYS A 147 -3.83 8.38 22.85
C LYS A 147 -5.34 8.21 22.66
N GLU A 148 -5.87 8.72 21.56
CA GLU A 148 -7.26 8.47 21.16
C GLU A 148 -7.50 6.96 20.97
N PHE A 149 -6.60 6.26 20.29
CA PHE A 149 -6.69 4.80 20.14
C PHE A 149 -6.69 4.09 21.48
N GLU A 150 -5.76 4.41 22.39
CA GLU A 150 -5.71 3.84 23.75
C GLU A 150 -7.01 4.03 24.53
N THR A 151 -7.67 5.17 24.37
CA THR A 151 -8.86 5.55 25.15
C THR A 151 -10.17 5.19 24.46
N SER A 152 -10.15 4.80 23.19
CA SER A 152 -11.32 4.42 22.39
C SER A 152 -12.05 3.15 22.86
N GLY A 153 -11.42 2.34 23.71
CA GLY A 153 -11.93 1.02 24.11
C GLY A 153 -11.80 -0.05 23.02
N ARG A 154 -11.29 0.29 21.83
CA ARG A 154 -10.94 -0.66 20.77
C ARG A 154 -9.62 -1.36 21.11
N VAL A 155 -9.41 -2.54 20.55
CA VAL A 155 -8.12 -3.26 20.63
C VAL A 155 -7.33 -3.02 19.35
N ALA A 156 -6.00 -3.03 19.46
CA ALA A 156 -5.13 -2.97 18.31
C ALA A 156 -5.21 -4.28 17.49
N GLU A 157 -4.58 -4.28 16.30
CA GLU A 157 -4.46 -5.45 15.45
C GLU A 157 -4.03 -6.71 16.25
N GLY A 158 -4.70 -7.83 15.97
CA GLY A 158 -4.47 -9.10 16.67
C GLY A 158 -5.00 -9.14 18.11
N GLY A 159 -5.85 -8.19 18.50
CA GLY A 159 -6.55 -8.18 19.79
C GLY A 159 -5.68 -7.76 20.98
N LYS A 160 -4.56 -7.07 20.71
CA LYS A 160 -3.59 -6.69 21.76
C LYS A 160 -4.00 -5.38 22.44
N PRO A 161 -3.71 -5.21 23.75
CA PRO A 161 -3.79 -3.91 24.39
C PRO A 161 -2.87 -2.90 23.69
N TRP A 162 -3.34 -1.65 23.52
CA TRP A 162 -2.62 -0.61 22.81
C TRP A 162 -1.19 -0.35 23.30
N PRO A 163 -0.91 -0.23 24.62
CA PRO A 163 0.45 0.00 25.09
C PRO A 163 1.42 -1.11 24.64
N ASN A 164 0.98 -2.37 24.72
CA ASN A 164 1.79 -3.52 24.30
C ASN A 164 1.96 -3.59 22.78
N TYR A 165 0.95 -3.14 22.01
CA TYR A 165 1.06 -3.06 20.56
C TYR A 165 2.07 -1.99 20.15
N ILE A 166 1.97 -0.79 20.73
CA ILE A 166 2.86 0.34 20.45
C ILE A 166 4.31 -0.04 20.75
N GLU A 167 4.59 -0.59 21.93
CA GLU A 167 5.95 -1.01 22.34
C GLU A 167 6.53 -2.04 21.37
N ARG A 168 5.77 -3.11 21.06
CA ARG A 168 6.26 -4.16 20.16
C ARG A 168 6.47 -3.69 18.73
N THR A 169 5.61 -2.81 18.24
CA THR A 169 5.75 -2.25 16.89
C THR A 169 6.95 -1.31 16.81
N LYS A 170 7.21 -0.52 17.86
CA LYS A 170 8.44 0.28 17.98
C LYS A 170 9.69 -0.58 17.97
N ASP A 171 9.73 -1.64 18.79
CA ASP A 171 10.87 -2.56 18.84
C ASP A 171 11.11 -3.24 17.50
N ALA A 172 10.04 -3.67 16.83
CA ALA A 172 10.11 -4.26 15.49
C ALA A 172 10.64 -3.25 14.46
N ALA A 173 10.19 -1.99 14.51
CA ALA A 173 10.66 -0.94 13.61
C ALA A 173 12.16 -0.67 13.78
N LEU A 174 12.63 -0.55 15.02
CA LEU A 174 14.06 -0.33 15.32
C LEU A 174 14.92 -1.54 14.92
N GLY A 175 14.44 -2.77 15.20
CA GLY A 175 15.09 -3.99 14.75
C GLY A 175 15.18 -4.06 13.22
N PHE A 176 14.12 -3.67 12.52
CA PHE A 176 14.09 -3.62 11.05
C PHE A 176 15.08 -2.59 10.49
N VAL A 177 15.19 -1.41 11.10
CA VAL A 177 16.18 -0.39 10.69
C VAL A 177 17.61 -0.93 10.85
N SER A 178 17.92 -1.62 11.94
CA SER A 178 19.24 -2.22 12.13
C SER A 178 19.60 -3.30 11.09
N SER A 179 18.58 -3.88 10.42
CA SER A 179 18.78 -4.86 9.35
C SER A 179 19.09 -4.24 7.99
N LEU A 180 18.79 -2.95 7.77
CA LEU A 180 19.16 -2.20 6.55
C LEU A 180 20.65 -2.25 6.28
N GLU A 181 21.45 -2.23 7.34
CA GLU A 181 22.91 -2.22 7.27
C GLU A 181 23.49 -3.59 6.88
N ASN A 182 22.69 -4.67 6.98
CA ASN A 182 23.20 -6.03 6.96
C ASN A 182 22.61 -6.93 5.85
N ASP A 183 21.39 -6.72 5.36
CA ASP A 183 20.79 -7.56 4.30
C ASP A 183 19.70 -6.81 3.47
N GLY A 184 19.95 -6.57 2.17
CA GLY A 184 18.89 -6.20 1.22
C GLY A 184 18.27 -4.79 1.40
N GLY A 185 19.10 -3.78 1.71
CA GLY A 185 18.71 -2.41 2.06
C GLY A 185 17.62 -1.75 1.20
N ASP A 186 17.50 -2.10 -0.09
CA ASP A 186 16.48 -1.56 -0.98
C ASP A 186 15.04 -1.85 -0.53
N GLN A 187 14.77 -3.04 0.03
CA GLN A 187 13.40 -3.40 0.45
C GLN A 187 12.99 -2.64 1.71
N ALA A 188 13.91 -2.51 2.66
CA ALA A 188 13.67 -1.77 3.88
C ALA A 188 13.62 -0.27 3.62
N ALA A 189 14.44 0.26 2.70
CA ALA A 189 14.34 1.64 2.23
C ALA A 189 12.98 1.92 1.59
N ALA A 190 12.49 1.04 0.71
CA ALA A 190 11.17 1.19 0.10
C ALA A 190 10.04 1.21 1.13
N TRP A 191 10.10 0.34 2.15
CA TRP A 191 9.10 0.31 3.21
C TRP A 191 9.15 1.56 4.11
N ILE A 192 10.35 2.05 4.44
CA ILE A 192 10.53 3.31 5.17
C ILE A 192 9.95 4.48 4.38
N ALA A 193 10.27 4.58 3.10
CA ALA A 193 9.73 5.62 2.22
C ALA A 193 8.20 5.59 2.18
N GLN A 194 7.60 4.41 2.02
CA GLN A 194 6.13 4.27 2.00
C GLN A 194 5.50 4.67 3.33
N SER A 195 6.09 4.24 4.45
CA SER A 195 5.62 4.58 5.79
C SER A 195 5.66 6.09 6.04
N ALA A 196 6.77 6.74 5.66
CA ALA A 196 6.90 8.20 5.75
C ALA A 196 5.84 8.92 4.91
N LEU A 197 5.67 8.51 3.64
CA LEU A 197 4.70 9.12 2.73
C LEU A 197 3.25 8.99 3.22
N ILE A 198 2.88 7.83 3.79
CA ILE A 198 1.54 7.60 4.34
C ILE A 198 1.25 8.56 5.49
N VAL A 199 2.19 8.69 6.43
CA VAL A 199 2.00 9.56 7.61
C VAL A 199 2.03 11.04 7.23
N GLU A 200 2.89 11.46 6.31
CA GLU A 200 2.86 12.83 5.78
C GLU A 200 1.51 13.15 5.12
N SER A 201 1.00 12.23 4.29
CA SER A 201 -0.31 12.39 3.67
C SER A 201 -1.44 12.42 4.69
N TRP A 202 -1.36 11.66 5.77
CA TRP A 202 -2.35 11.68 6.85
C TRP A 202 -2.31 13.01 7.59
N TYR A 203 -1.12 13.45 7.98
CA TYR A 203 -0.94 14.70 8.71
C TYR A 203 -1.37 15.93 7.88
N GLU A 204 -1.07 15.95 6.58
CA GLU A 204 -1.56 17.00 5.67
C GLU A 204 -3.09 17.09 5.67
N GLU A 205 -3.78 15.96 5.68
CA GLU A 205 -5.24 15.91 5.68
C GLU A 205 -5.84 16.37 7.02
N GLU A 206 -5.32 15.86 8.15
CA GLU A 206 -5.77 16.24 9.51
C GLU A 206 -5.57 17.73 9.81
N THR A 207 -4.62 18.39 9.15
CA THR A 207 -4.32 19.82 9.35
C THR A 207 -4.93 20.74 8.31
N SER A 208 -5.56 20.19 7.27
CA SER A 208 -6.22 20.97 6.20
C SER A 208 -7.74 21.12 6.41
N GLU A 209 -8.30 20.49 7.44
CA GLU A 209 -9.71 20.63 7.86
C GLU A 209 -9.93 21.88 8.75
#